data_AF-A0A1D8GM67-F1
#
_entry.id   AF-A0A1D8GM67-F1
#
_cell.length_a   1.000
_cell.length_b   1.000
_cell.length_c   1.000
_cell.angle_alpha   90.00
_cell.angle_beta   90.00
_cell.angle_gamma   90.00
#
_symmetry.space_group_name_H-M   'P 1'
#
loop_
_entity.id
_entity.type
_entity.pdbx_description
1 polymer ?
#
loop_
_entity_poly.entity_id
_entity_poly.type
_entity_poly.pdbx_seq_one_letter_code
_entity_poly.pdbx_strand_id
1 'polypeptide(L)'
;MKSIKTRIPKFLGYAPVTGTGWSIAVTLPKSEVFADLKRLTATITIITLLLILLSIGTAFILACRISRPLRLSAEHLEVVASGDFTKEVSPIYLNMKDEIGMLAKSINKMQTSFTLLIKCVADASTKMVNLISHADDNMP
;
A
#
# COMPACT_ATOMS: atom_id res chain seq x y z
N MET A 1 40.14 -53.98 6.42
CA MET A 1 39.52 -52.79 7.05
C MET A 1 39.40 -51.69 5.99
N LYS A 2 38.19 -51.47 5.44
CA LYS A 2 37.95 -50.67 4.23
C LYS A 2 38.04 -49.17 4.59
N SER A 3 39.08 -48.49 4.10
CA SER A 3 39.24 -47.04 4.25
C SER A 3 38.09 -46.33 3.51
N ILE A 4 37.28 -45.60 4.29
CA ILE A 4 36.19 -44.75 3.80
C ILE A 4 36.84 -43.56 3.08
N LYS A 5 37.03 -43.67 1.76
CA LYS A 5 37.40 -42.54 0.91
C LYS A 5 36.20 -41.60 0.82
N THR A 6 36.16 -40.58 1.67
CA THR A 6 35.27 -39.43 1.50
C THR A 6 35.61 -38.75 0.17
N ARG A 7 34.74 -38.95 -0.83
CA ARG A 7 34.88 -38.37 -2.18
C ARG A 7 34.52 -36.87 -2.11
N ILE A 8 35.42 -36.06 -1.55
CA ILE A 8 35.27 -34.61 -1.56
C ILE A 8 35.52 -34.16 -3.01
N PRO A 9 34.58 -33.45 -3.66
CA PRO A 9 34.80 -32.96 -5.01
C PRO A 9 35.96 -31.95 -4.97
N LYS A 10 36.98 -32.17 -5.81
CA LYS A 10 38.17 -31.33 -5.92
C LYS A 10 38.25 -30.78 -7.34
N PHE A 11 38.66 -29.53 -7.48
CA PHE A 11 39.13 -29.02 -8.77
C PHE A 11 40.57 -29.48 -8.98
N LEU A 12 40.91 -29.87 -10.21
CA LEU A 12 42.23 -30.35 -10.60
C LEU A 12 42.75 -29.44 -11.71
N GLY A 13 43.80 -28.67 -11.43
CA GLY A 13 44.58 -27.97 -12.44
C GLY A 13 45.82 -28.80 -12.78
N TYR A 14 46.16 -28.92 -14.06
CA TYR A 14 47.40 -29.56 -14.49
C TYR A 14 48.17 -28.62 -15.41
N ALA A 15 49.49 -28.58 -15.26
CA ALA A 15 50.38 -27.83 -16.12
C ALA A 15 51.62 -28.69 -16.44
N PRO A 16 51.95 -28.91 -17.73
CA PRO A 16 53.16 -29.63 -18.11
C PRO A 16 54.40 -28.75 -17.91
N VAL A 17 55.49 -29.33 -17.42
CA VAL A 17 56.79 -28.66 -17.32
C VAL A 17 57.51 -28.84 -18.66
N THR A 18 57.73 -27.72 -19.36
CA THR A 18 58.34 -27.71 -20.70
C THR A 18 59.75 -28.33 -20.67
N GLY A 19 59.96 -29.37 -21.48
CA GLY A 19 61.27 -29.99 -21.69
C GLY A 19 61.61 -31.19 -20.80
N THR A 20 60.75 -31.59 -19.86
CA THR A 20 61.07 -32.70 -18.92
C THR A 20 60.14 -33.91 -19.01
N GLY A 21 58.98 -33.82 -19.67
CA GLY A 21 57.98 -34.89 -19.69
C GLY A 21 57.18 -35.03 -18.38
N TRP A 22 57.48 -34.21 -17.38
CA TRP A 22 56.76 -34.16 -16.10
C TRP A 22 55.59 -33.18 -16.17
N SER A 23 54.51 -33.47 -15.45
CA SER A 23 53.37 -32.57 -15.27
C SER A 23 53.12 -32.36 -13.79
N ILE A 24 52.84 -31.11 -13.40
CA ILE A 24 52.41 -30.77 -12.04
C ILE A 24 50.89 -30.74 -12.03
N ALA A 25 50.32 -31.40 -11.02
CA ALA A 25 48.88 -31.40 -10.77
C ALA A 25 48.60 -30.80 -9.39
N VAL A 26 47.74 -29.77 -9.33
CA VAL A 26 47.33 -29.13 -8.08
C VAL A 26 45.85 -29.41 -7.88
N THR A 27 45.50 -29.96 -6.71
CA THR A 27 44.12 -30.20 -6.32
C THR A 27 43.68 -29.20 -5.27
N LEU A 28 42.58 -28.47 -5.51
CA LEU A 28 41.91 -27.67 -4.48
C LEU A 28 40.55 -28.27 -4.13
N PRO A 29 40.26 -28.52 -2.84
CA PRO A 29 38.92 -28.92 -2.40
C PRO A 29 37.89 -27.86 -2.77
N LYS A 30 36.77 -28.25 -3.40
CA LYS A 30 35.66 -27.32 -3.67
C LYS A 30 35.15 -26.66 -2.37
N SER A 31 35.18 -27.39 -1.26
CA SER A 31 34.76 -26.86 0.04
C SER A 31 35.56 -25.63 0.49
N GLU A 32 36.86 -25.55 0.16
CA GLU A 32 37.70 -24.40 0.50
C GLU A 32 37.38 -23.23 -0.44
N VAL A 33 37.26 -23.50 -1.74
CA VAL A 33 36.93 -22.48 -2.75
C VAL A 33 35.54 -21.86 -2.51
N PHE A 34 34.56 -22.67 -2.06
CA PHE A 34 33.18 -22.23 -1.86
C PHE A 34 32.82 -21.93 -0.39
N ALA A 35 33.74 -22.04 0.57
CA ALA A 35 33.45 -21.78 1.98
C ALA A 35 32.97 -20.33 2.19
N ASP A 36 33.70 -19.38 1.60
CA ASP A 36 33.36 -17.95 1.68
C ASP A 36 32.10 -17.62 0.87
N LEU A 37 31.92 -18.26 -0.28
CA LEU A 37 30.72 -18.12 -1.09
C LEU A 37 29.47 -18.59 -0.34
N LYS A 38 29.54 -19.69 0.41
CA LYS A 38 28.42 -20.18 1.23
C LYS A 38 28.03 -19.19 2.32
N ARG A 39 29.00 -18.56 2.98
CA ARG A 39 28.73 -17.51 3.98
C ARG A 39 28.06 -16.31 3.35
N LEU A 40 28.58 -15.84 2.22
CA LEU A 40 27.99 -14.74 1.46
C LEU A 40 26.55 -15.05 1.03
N THR A 41 26.31 -16.21 0.44
CA THR A 41 24.96 -16.65 0.02
C THR A 41 24.01 -16.73 1.21
N ALA A 42 24.45 -17.24 2.36
CA ALA A 42 23.62 -17.30 3.57
C ALA A 42 23.22 -15.90 4.06
N THR A 43 24.18 -14.97 4.13
CA THR A 43 23.92 -13.57 4.51
C THR A 43 22.95 -12.90 3.55
N ILE A 44 23.16 -13.04 2.24
CA ILE A 44 22.25 -12.49 1.22
C ILE A 44 20.85 -13.07 1.37
N THR A 45 20.74 -14.39 1.55
CA THR A 45 19.43 -15.06 1.71
C THR A 45 18.65 -14.51 2.91
N ILE A 46 19.33 -14.29 4.05
CA ILE A 46 18.70 -13.71 5.24
C ILE A 46 18.23 -12.27 4.96
N ILE A 47 19.08 -11.45 4.32
CA ILE A 47 18.72 -10.07 3.97
C ILE A 47 17.52 -10.05 3.03
N THR A 48 17.51 -10.89 1.99
CA THR A 48 16.39 -11.00 1.06
C THR A 48 15.10 -11.40 1.77
N LEU A 49 15.16 -12.36 2.69
CA LEU A 49 13.99 -12.79 3.46
C LEU A 49 13.44 -11.64 4.34
N LEU A 50 14.33 -10.89 4.99
CA LEU A 50 13.95 -9.72 5.78
C LEU A 50 13.31 -8.63 4.91
N LEU A 51 13.85 -8.37 3.71
CA LEU A 51 13.27 -7.41 2.79
C LEU A 51 11.89 -7.84 2.30
N ILE A 52 11.69 -9.13 1.99
CA ILE A 52 10.37 -9.67 1.60
C ILE A 52 9.36 -9.45 2.72
N LEU A 53 9.72 -9.79 3.97
CA LEU A 53 8.85 -9.59 5.12
C LEU A 53 8.52 -8.11 5.32
N LEU A 54 9.52 -7.23 5.18
CA LEU A 54 9.33 -5.80 5.28
C LEU A 54 8.40 -5.27 4.17
N SER A 55 8.59 -5.71 2.93
CA SER A 55 7.74 -5.33 1.80
C SER A 55 6.29 -5.77 1.97
N ILE A 56 6.06 -6.99 2.48
CA ILE A 56 4.70 -7.46 2.78
C ILE A 56 4.09 -6.59 3.89
N GLY A 57 4.86 -6.29 4.94
CA GLY A 57 4.42 -5.43 6.04
C GLY A 57 4.04 -4.02 5.58
N THR A 58 4.88 -3.38 4.77
CA THR A 58 4.61 -2.02 4.27
C THR A 58 3.44 -2.00 3.29
N ALA A 59 3.34 -2.99 2.40
CA ALA A 59 2.20 -3.12 1.48
C ALA A 59 0.88 -3.26 2.25
N PHE A 60 0.85 -4.10 3.29
CA PHE A 60 -0.33 -4.27 4.14
C PHE A 60 -0.71 -2.98 4.88
N ILE A 61 0.27 -2.27 5.43
CA ILE A 61 0.04 -0.98 6.10
C ILE A 61 -0.53 0.04 5.12
N LEU A 62 0.03 0.17 3.91
CA LEU A 62 -0.46 1.09 2.89
C LEU A 62 -1.88 0.77 2.45
N ALA A 63 -2.20 -0.52 2.23
CA ALA A 63 -3.56 -0.95 1.91
C ALA A 63 -4.57 -0.54 3.00
N CYS A 64 -4.22 -0.74 4.28
CA CYS A 64 -5.10 -0.37 5.39
C CYS A 64 -5.19 1.15 5.63
N ARG A 65 -4.10 1.89 5.43
CA ARG A 65 -4.02 3.32 5.75
C ARG A 65 -4.52 4.22 4.61
N ILE A 66 -4.42 3.78 3.37
CA ILE A 66 -4.77 4.58 2.20
C ILE A 66 -6.00 4.01 1.51
N SER A 67 -5.95 2.75 1.07
CA SER A 67 -7.02 2.18 0.25
C SER A 67 -8.34 2.07 0.99
N ARG A 68 -8.33 1.73 2.29
CA ARG A 68 -9.55 1.62 3.09
C ARG A 68 -10.27 2.97 3.28
N PRO A 69 -9.63 4.05 3.77
CA PRO A 69 -10.28 5.36 3.86
C PRO A 69 -10.73 5.92 2.51
N LEU A 70 -9.97 5.67 1.44
CA LEU A 70 -10.33 6.10 0.11
C LEU A 70 -11.63 5.42 -0.36
N ARG A 71 -11.75 4.10 -0.15
CA ARG A 71 -12.97 3.36 -0.50
C ARG A 71 -14.18 3.86 0.28
N LEU A 72 -14.04 4.09 1.58
CA LEU A 72 -15.11 4.63 2.42
C LEU A 72 -15.53 6.04 1.97
N SER A 73 -14.57 6.86 1.52
CA SER A 73 -14.88 8.20 0.98
C SER A 73 -15.65 8.10 -0.34
N ALA A 74 -15.29 7.15 -1.21
CA ALA A 74 -16.02 6.90 -2.45
C ALA A 74 -17.45 6.41 -2.18
N GLU A 75 -17.62 5.45 -1.27
CA GLU A 75 -18.93 4.95 -0.82
C GLU A 75 -19.79 6.10 -0.25
N HIS A 76 -19.19 7.00 0.54
CA HIS A 76 -19.90 8.17 1.07
C HIS A 76 -20.36 9.13 -0.04
N LEU A 77 -19.50 9.38 -1.03
CA LEU A 77 -19.84 10.22 -2.17
C LEU A 77 -20.97 9.62 -3.01
N GLU A 78 -21.05 8.30 -3.13
CA GLU A 78 -22.15 7.62 -3.82
C GLU A 78 -23.50 7.83 -3.08
N VAL A 79 -23.49 7.76 -1.74
CA VAL A 79 -24.67 8.10 -0.93
C VAL A 79 -25.09 9.55 -1.14
N VAL A 80 -24.14 10.49 -1.10
CA VAL A 80 -24.43 11.91 -1.36
C VAL A 80 -24.95 12.12 -2.79
N ALA A 81 -24.40 11.42 -3.79
CA ALA A 81 -24.85 11.48 -5.17
C ALA A 81 -26.27 10.92 -5.37
N SER A 82 -26.71 9.98 -4.52
CA SER A 82 -28.09 9.49 -4.50
C SER A 82 -29.11 10.50 -3.95
N GLY A 83 -28.65 11.66 -3.47
CA GLY A 83 -29.48 12.71 -2.90
C GLY A 83 -29.69 12.60 -1.39
N ASP A 84 -29.09 11.60 -0.73
CA ASP A 84 -29.09 11.49 0.73
C ASP A 84 -27.94 12.30 1.34
N PHE A 85 -28.24 13.52 1.76
CA PHE A 85 -27.30 14.41 2.45
C PHE A 85 -27.35 14.28 3.97
N THR A 86 -28.05 13.29 4.53
CA THR A 86 -28.21 13.13 5.99
C THR A 86 -27.03 12.40 6.64
N LYS A 87 -26.27 11.64 5.85
CA LYS A 87 -25.12 10.89 6.35
C LYS A 87 -23.92 11.79 6.58
N GLU A 88 -23.38 11.77 7.79
CA GLU A 88 -22.21 12.57 8.13
C GLU A 88 -20.90 11.84 7.80
N VAL A 89 -19.87 12.60 7.43
CA VAL A 89 -18.52 12.07 7.27
C VAL A 89 -17.98 11.69 8.65
N SER A 90 -17.44 10.48 8.80
CA SER A 90 -16.98 9.99 10.10
C SER A 90 -15.97 10.93 10.78
N PRO A 91 -16.14 11.23 12.09
CA PRO A 91 -15.30 12.18 12.83
C PRO A 91 -13.84 11.71 12.92
N ILE A 92 -13.58 10.41 12.78
CA ILE A 92 -12.23 9.86 12.76
C ILE A 92 -11.44 10.44 11.58
N TYR A 93 -12.06 10.53 10.40
CA TYR A 93 -11.42 11.09 9.20
C TYR A 93 -11.40 12.62 9.24
N LEU A 94 -12.41 13.27 9.81
CA LEU A 94 -12.39 14.72 9.99
C LEU A 94 -11.27 15.21 10.92
N ASN A 95 -10.86 14.40 11.89
CA ASN A 95 -9.77 14.73 12.81
C ASN A 95 -8.38 14.34 12.28
N MET A 96 -8.28 13.64 11.15
CA MET A 96 -7.00 13.34 10.52
C MET A 96 -6.32 14.63 10.04
N LYS A 97 -4.99 14.65 10.20
CA LYS A 97 -4.12 15.79 9.86
C LYS A 97 -3.33 15.57 8.56
N ASP A 98 -3.59 14.47 7.86
CA ASP A 98 -2.96 14.12 6.59
C ASP A 98 -3.89 14.44 5.40
N GLU A 99 -3.50 13.98 4.22
CA GLU A 99 -4.21 14.18 2.95
C GLU A 99 -5.61 13.53 2.96
N ILE A 100 -5.77 12.41 3.68
CA ILE A 100 -7.07 11.74 3.82
C ILE A 100 -8.01 12.58 4.69
N GLY A 101 -7.50 13.18 5.77
CA GLY A 101 -8.28 14.11 6.58
C GLY A 101 -8.65 15.39 5.81
N MET A 102 -7.76 15.87 4.96
CA MET A 102 -8.04 17.00 4.06
C MET A 102 -9.16 16.66 3.07
N LEU A 103 -9.12 15.46 2.47
CA LEU A 103 -10.18 14.96 1.60
C LEU A 103 -11.52 14.89 2.33
N ALA A 104 -11.56 14.27 3.52
CA ALA A 104 -12.77 14.13 4.32
C ALA A 104 -13.40 15.50 4.67
N LYS A 105 -12.58 16.49 5.06
CA LYS A 105 -13.03 17.86 5.32
C LYS A 105 -13.61 18.52 4.08
N SER A 106 -13.00 18.29 2.92
CA SER A 106 -13.45 18.85 1.64
C SER A 106 -14.81 18.28 1.23
N ILE A 107 -14.99 16.96 1.36
CA ILE A 107 -16.27 16.29 1.14
C ILE A 107 -17.35 16.84 2.09
N ASN A 108 -17.04 16.96 3.39
CA ASN A 108 -17.96 17.50 4.37
C ASN A 108 -18.38 18.94 4.08
N LYS A 109 -17.43 19.77 3.62
CA LYS A 109 -17.70 21.15 3.22
C LYS A 109 -18.63 21.20 2.00
N MET A 110 -18.36 20.38 0.97
CA MET A 110 -19.21 20.26 -0.22
C MET A 110 -20.64 19.86 0.15
N GLN A 111 -20.78 18.81 0.99
CA GLN A 111 -22.08 18.33 1.45
C GLN A 111 -22.85 19.41 2.22
N THR A 112 -22.19 20.08 3.17
CA THR A 112 -22.80 21.19 3.92
C THR A 112 -23.27 22.31 2.99
N SER A 113 -22.46 22.68 2.00
CA SER A 113 -22.83 23.69 1.01
C SER A 113 -24.05 23.28 0.19
N PHE A 114 -24.14 22.03 -0.28
CA PHE A 114 -25.32 21.55 -1.00
C PHE A 114 -26.57 21.55 -0.13
N THR A 115 -26.49 21.06 1.11
CA THR A 115 -27.62 21.08 2.04
C THR A 115 -28.11 22.51 2.30
N LEU A 116 -27.21 23.48 2.43
CA LEU A 116 -27.58 24.89 2.57
C LEU A 116 -28.27 25.45 1.32
N LEU A 117 -27.79 25.12 0.13
CA LEU A 117 -28.42 25.55 -1.12
C LEU A 117 -29.85 24.99 -1.25
N ILE A 118 -30.04 23.71 -0.94
CA ILE A 118 -31.36 23.07 -0.97
C ILE A 118 -32.31 23.73 0.05
N LYS A 119 -31.85 23.99 1.27
CA LYS A 119 -32.63 24.70 2.29
C LYS A 119 -33.03 26.10 1.83
N CYS A 120 -32.10 26.88 1.26
CA CYS A 120 -32.41 28.21 0.72
C CYS A 120 -33.49 28.17 -0.37
N VAL A 121 -33.43 27.20 -1.27
CA VAL A 121 -34.43 27.04 -2.35
C VAL A 121 -35.80 26.64 -1.78
N ALA A 122 -35.83 25.74 -0.78
CA ALA A 122 -37.05 25.34 -0.09
C ALA A 122 -37.69 26.50 0.69
N ASP A 123 -36.88 27.28 1.41
CA ASP A 123 -37.32 28.47 2.16
C ASP A 123 -37.86 29.55 1.23
N ALA A 124 -37.22 29.77 0.07
CA ALA A 124 -37.70 30.72 -0.93
C ALA A 124 -39.07 30.29 -1.50
N SER A 125 -39.24 28.99 -1.76
CA SER A 125 -40.49 28.42 -2.28
C SER A 125 -41.64 28.52 -1.27
N THR A 126 -41.39 28.18 0.00
CA THR A 126 -42.39 28.31 1.07
C THR A 126 -42.78 29.75 1.34
N LYS A 127 -41.82 30.68 1.32
CA LYS A 127 -42.13 32.13 1.39
C LYS A 127 -43.04 32.57 0.25
N MET A 128 -42.77 32.13 -0.99
CA MET A 128 -43.60 32.49 -2.14
C MET A 128 -45.04 31.96 -2.00
N VAL A 129 -45.21 30.70 -1.58
CA VAL A 129 -46.55 30.10 -1.35
C VAL A 129 -47.31 30.87 -0.27
N ASN A 130 -46.66 31.19 0.84
CA ASN A 130 -47.28 31.96 1.92
C ASN A 130 -47.69 33.36 1.45
N LEU A 131 -46.90 34.04 0.60
CA LEU A 131 -47.29 35.35 0.07
C LEU A 131 -48.53 35.28 -0.83
N ILE A 132 -48.68 34.21 -1.63
CA ILE A 132 -49.87 34.02 -2.48
C ILE A 132 -51.11 33.73 -1.63
N SER A 133 -51.00 32.86 -0.62
CA SER A 133 -52.15 32.55 0.24
C SER A 133 -52.68 33.78 0.99
N HIS A 134 -51.77 34.66 1.45
CA HIS A 134 -52.16 35.90 2.13
C HIS A 134 -52.70 36.98 1.18
N ALA A 135 -52.39 36.90 -0.12
CA ALA A 135 -52.94 37.81 -1.13
C ALA A 135 -54.37 37.41 -1.56
N ASP A 136 -54.67 36.11 -1.61
CA ASP A 136 -55.99 35.56 -1.92
C ASP A 136 -57.01 35.85 -0.80
N ASP A 137 -56.60 35.70 0.47
CA ASP A 137 -57.44 36.00 1.66
C ASP A 137 -57.81 37.49 1.82
N ASN A 138 -57.14 38.40 1.08
CA ASN A 138 -57.36 39.86 1.15
C ASN A 138 -58.04 40.43 -0.10
N MET A 139 -58.55 39.59 -1.00
CA MET A 139 -59.33 40.03 -2.15
C MET A 139 -60.84 39.99 -1.80
N PRO A 140 -61.59 41.11 -1.93
CA PRO A 140 -63.04 41.14 -1.68
C PRO A 140 -63.86 40.41 -2.75
#